data_AF-A0A822DVQ1-F1
#
_entry.id   AF-A0A822DVQ1-F1
#
_cell.length_a   1.000
_cell.length_b   1.000
_cell.length_c   1.000
_cell.angle_alpha   90.00
_cell.angle_beta   90.00
_cell.angle_gamma   90.00
#
_symmetry.space_group_name_H-M   'P 1'
#
loop_
_entity.id
_entity.type
_entity.pdbx_description
1 polymer ?
#
loop_
_entity_poly.entity_id
_entity_poly.type
_entity_poly.pdbx_seq_one_letter_code
_entity_poly.pdbx_strand_id
1 'polypeptide(L)'
;IMFVCFTKNLIREIKVAHLAGKVAENSAYHHGEQSLTNTIVGLAQNFVGSNNINFLVPAGQFGTRLHGGSDAASARYIFTRI
;
A
#
# COMPACT_ATOMS: atom_id res chain seq x y z
N ILE A 1 8.39 1.94 3.95
CA ILE A 1 7.51 2.17 2.77
C ILE A 1 7.81 3.51 2.11
N MET A 2 7.44 4.65 2.71
CA MET A 2 7.59 5.97 2.06
C MET A 2 9.02 6.30 1.61
N PHE A 3 10.04 5.95 2.42
CA PHE A 3 11.45 6.06 2.01
C PHE A 3 11.73 5.40 0.65
N VAL A 4 11.24 4.18 0.43
CA VAL A 4 11.43 3.44 -0.82
C VAL A 4 10.60 4.07 -1.95
N CYS A 5 9.39 4.52 -1.68
CA CYS A 5 8.56 5.20 -2.68
C CYS A 5 9.21 6.51 -3.18
N PHE A 6 9.78 7.31 -2.28
CA PHE A 6 10.47 8.55 -2.64
C PHE A 6 11.81 8.29 -3.35
N THR A 7 12.63 7.37 -2.83
CA THR A 7 13.94 7.06 -3.45
C THR A 7 13.81 6.41 -4.82
N LYS A 8 12.73 5.65 -5.08
CA LYS A 8 12.45 5.04 -6.39
C LYS A 8 11.59 5.93 -7.29
N ASN A 9 11.21 7.12 -6.84
CA ASN A 9 10.33 8.05 -7.55
C ASN A 9 9.10 7.34 -8.13
N LEU A 10 8.29 6.76 -7.25
CA LEU A 10 7.19 5.85 -7.62
C LEU A 10 5.98 6.58 -8.24
N ILE A 11 6.17 7.07 -9.47
CA ILE A 11 5.14 7.79 -10.25
C ILE A 11 4.23 6.81 -11.01
N ARG A 12 4.80 5.69 -11.46
CA ARG A 12 4.03 4.65 -12.17
C ARG A 12 3.48 3.64 -11.19
N GLU A 13 2.29 3.15 -11.48
CA GLU A 13 1.62 2.14 -10.67
C GLU A 13 2.46 0.86 -10.57
N ILE A 14 2.50 0.30 -9.36
CA ILE A 14 3.15 -0.97 -9.04
C ILE A 14 2.18 -1.82 -8.22
N LYS A 15 2.23 -3.14 -8.40
CA LYS A 15 1.47 -4.07 -7.55
C LYS A 15 1.90 -3.93 -6.09
N VAL A 16 0.95 -3.92 -5.17
CA VAL A 16 1.23 -3.82 -3.72
C VAL A 16 2.17 -4.93 -3.25
N ALA A 17 1.97 -6.16 -3.72
CA ALA A 17 2.86 -7.28 -3.40
C ALA A 17 4.32 -7.04 -3.85
N HIS A 18 4.52 -6.46 -5.05
CA HIS A 18 5.87 -6.15 -5.54
C HIS A 18 6.49 -4.97 -4.78
N LEU A 19 5.68 -3.97 -4.41
CA LEU A 19 6.15 -2.85 -3.59
C LEU A 19 6.59 -3.34 -2.19
N ALA A 20 5.83 -4.26 -1.57
CA ALA A 20 6.20 -4.85 -0.29
C ALA A 20 7.57 -5.54 -0.35
N GLY A 21 7.83 -6.36 -1.37
CA GLY A 21 9.14 -6.99 -1.57
C GLY A 21 10.28 -5.97 -1.76
N LYS A 22 10.06 -4.92 -2.58
CA LYS A 22 11.04 -3.83 -2.72
C LYS A 22 11.29 -3.09 -1.41
N VAL A 23 10.25 -2.88 -0.60
CA VAL A 23 10.39 -2.25 0.71
C VAL A 23 11.21 -3.16 1.64
N ALA A 24 10.92 -4.46 1.64
CA ALA A 24 11.67 -5.42 2.46
C ALA A 24 13.17 -5.38 2.16
N GLU A 25 13.53 -5.43 0.87
CA GLU A 25 14.91 -5.38 0.39
C GLU A 25 15.57 -4.01 0.67
N ASN A 26 14.96 -2.92 0.20
CA ASN A 26 15.61 -1.61 0.17
C ASN A 26 15.64 -0.87 1.51
N SER A 27 14.79 -1.25 2.48
CA SER A 27 14.84 -0.67 3.83
C SER A 27 15.30 -1.66 4.91
N ALA A 28 15.85 -2.81 4.54
CA ALA A 28 16.27 -3.87 5.46
C ALA A 28 15.17 -4.21 6.48
N TYR A 29 13.93 -4.39 6.01
CA TYR A 29 12.82 -4.72 6.90
C TYR A 29 12.86 -6.21 7.23
N HIS A 30 12.98 -6.55 8.52
CA HIS A 30 13.24 -7.91 8.98
C HIS A 30 12.01 -8.66 9.49
N HIS A 31 10.80 -8.14 9.27
CA HIS A 31 9.55 -8.84 9.61
C HIS A 31 8.79 -9.27 8.35
N GLY A 32 7.76 -10.09 8.53
CA GLY A 32 7.01 -10.69 7.42
C GLY A 32 6.39 -9.66 6.47
N GLU A 33 6.46 -9.94 5.17
CA GLU A 33 5.92 -9.08 4.11
C GLU A 33 4.42 -8.82 4.23
N GLN A 34 3.66 -9.73 4.86
CA GLN A 34 2.24 -9.53 5.12
C GLN A 34 1.95 -8.27 5.95
N SER A 35 2.83 -7.94 6.90
CA SER A 35 2.73 -6.71 7.67
C SER A 35 2.94 -5.48 6.77
N LEU A 36 3.90 -5.55 5.84
CA LEU A 36 4.15 -4.50 4.86
C LEU A 36 2.97 -4.33 3.89
N THR A 37 2.40 -5.42 3.36
CA THR A 37 1.25 -5.33 2.46
C THR A 37 0.06 -4.67 3.14
N ASN A 38 -0.23 -5.04 4.38
CA ASN A 38 -1.32 -4.43 5.15
C ASN A 38 -1.05 -2.95 5.43
N THR A 39 0.19 -2.59 5.74
CA THR A 39 0.58 -1.19 5.96
C THR A 39 0.47 -0.37 4.68
N ILE A 40 0.89 -0.90 3.53
CA ILE A 40 0.74 -0.21 2.22
C ILE A 40 -0.73 0.02 1.90
N VAL A 41 -1.60 -0.98 2.13
CA VAL A 41 -3.04 -0.84 1.95
C VAL A 41 -3.59 0.28 2.85
N GLY A 42 -3.23 0.27 4.14
CA GLY A 42 -3.66 1.30 5.09
C GLY A 42 -3.22 2.72 4.71
N LEU A 43 -2.00 2.89 4.19
CA LEU A 43 -1.49 4.19 3.73
C LEU A 43 -2.22 4.74 2.49
N ALA A 44 -2.83 3.85 1.68
CA ALA A 44 -3.53 4.21 0.46
C ALA A 44 -5.05 4.40 0.65
N GLN A 45 -5.64 3.82 1.69
CA GLN A 45 -7.08 3.89 1.97
C GLN A 45 -7.61 5.32 2.07
N ASN A 46 -8.71 5.61 1.39
CA ASN A 46 -9.32 6.94 1.30
C ASN A 46 -10.84 6.95 1.55
N PHE A 47 -11.39 5.94 2.21
CA PHE A 47 -12.81 5.92 2.57
C PHE A 47 -13.08 6.83 3.77
N VAL A 48 -14.34 7.23 3.96
CA VAL A 48 -14.73 8.10 5.08
C VAL A 48 -14.36 7.47 6.42
N GLY A 49 -13.50 8.16 7.18
CA GLY A 49 -12.98 7.67 8.47
C GLY A 49 -11.61 6.97 8.40
N SER A 50 -10.98 6.87 7.21
CA SER A 50 -9.58 6.44 7.09
C SER A 50 -8.61 7.64 7.14
N ASN A 51 -7.88 7.92 6.05
CA ASN A 51 -6.90 8.99 5.97
C ASN A 51 -7.54 10.27 5.42
N ASN A 52 -7.35 11.40 6.10
CA ASN A 52 -7.73 12.72 5.57
C ASN A 52 -6.96 13.06 4.30
N ILE A 53 -5.69 12.63 4.23
CA ILE A 53 -4.83 12.70 3.05
C ILE A 53 -4.07 11.38 2.98
N ASN A 54 -4.39 10.55 1.99
CA ASN A 54 -3.67 9.31 1.71
C ASN A 54 -2.37 9.62 0.93
N PHE A 55 -1.24 9.09 1.39
CA PHE A 55 0.06 9.31 0.75
C PHE A 55 0.29 8.48 -0.51
N LEU A 56 -0.54 7.45 -0.68
CA LEU A 56 -0.47 6.51 -1.77
C LEU A 56 -1.84 6.44 -2.47
N VAL A 57 -1.85 6.31 -3.78
CA VAL A 57 -3.11 6.21 -4.55
C VAL A 57 -3.67 4.79 -4.44
N PRO A 58 -4.96 4.62 -4.05
CA PRO A 58 -5.61 3.32 -4.01
C PRO A 58 -6.09 2.88 -5.40
N ALA A 59 -5.18 2.40 -6.25
CA ALA A 59 -5.51 1.92 -7.60
C ALA A 59 -6.02 0.47 -7.56
N GLY A 60 -7.33 0.32 -7.34
CA GLY A 60 -8.02 -0.97 -7.20
C GLY A 60 -8.90 -1.01 -5.95
N GLN A 61 -9.26 -2.21 -5.49
CA GLN A 61 -10.08 -2.37 -4.29
C GLN A 61 -9.22 -2.38 -3.02
N PHE A 62 -9.03 -1.21 -2.40
CA PHE A 62 -8.26 -1.03 -1.16
C PHE A 62 -9.11 -1.14 0.12
N GLY A 63 -10.35 -1.58 -0.03
CA GLY A 63 -11.31 -1.70 1.04
C GLY A 63 -12.19 -0.47 1.16
N THR A 64 -13.34 -0.64 1.78
CA THR A 64 -14.41 0.35 1.80
C THR A 64 -14.87 0.62 3.23
N ARG A 65 -15.64 1.69 3.40
CA ARG A 65 -16.28 2.00 4.68
C ARG A 65 -17.23 0.90 5.17
N LEU A 66 -17.75 0.05 4.28
CA LEU A 66 -18.75 -0.97 4.63
C LEU A 66 -18.18 -2.00 5.60
N HIS A 67 -16.90 -2.34 5.42
CA HIS A 67 -16.19 -3.31 6.27
C HIS A 67 -14.95 -2.70 6.96
N GLY A 68 -14.91 -1.37 7.06
CA GLY A 68 -13.78 -0.65 7.67
C GLY A 68 -12.43 -0.95 7.00
N GLY A 69 -12.43 -1.22 5.69
CA GLY A 69 -11.23 -1.53 4.92
C GLY A 69 -10.79 -3.00 4.93
N SER A 70 -11.45 -3.88 5.69
CA SER A 70 -11.12 -5.31 5.73
C SER A 70 -11.51 -6.08 4.47
N ASP A 71 -12.36 -5.48 3.63
CA ASP A 71 -12.76 -5.94 2.30
C ASP A 71 -11.80 -5.53 1.18
N ALA A 72 -10.55 -5.18 1.52
CA ALA A 72 -9.49 -4.95 0.55
C ALA A 72 -9.18 -6.24 -0.24
N ALA A 73 -8.98 -6.11 -1.55
CA ALA A 73 -8.57 -7.21 -2.39
C ALA A 73 -7.11 -7.62 -2.09
N SER A 74 -6.75 -8.86 -2.46
CA SER A 74 -5.38 -9.36 -2.27
C SER A 74 -4.35 -8.45 -2.95
N ALA A 75 -3.21 -8.24 -2.27
CA ALA A 75 -2.08 -7.40 -2.71
C ALA A 75 -1.52 -7.74 -4.11
N ARG A 76 -1.85 -8.91 -4.65
CA ARG A 76 -1.46 -9.36 -6.01
C ARG A 76 -2.29 -8.72 -7.13
N TYR A 77 -3.48 -8.22 -6.80
CA TYR A 77 -4.46 -7.68 -7.76
C TYR A 77 -4.66 -6.17 -7.65
N ILE A 78 -4.08 -5.52 -6.64
CA ILE A 78 -4.19 -4.09 -6.42
C ILE A 78 -2.85 -3.38 -6.62
N PHE A 79 -2.92 -2.12 -7.05
CA PHE A 79 -1.78 -1.32 -7.45
C PHE A 79 -1.74 -0.02 -6.67
N THR A 80 -0.56 0.59 -6.57
CA THR A 80 -0.40 1.89 -5.94
C THR A 80 0.78 2.66 -6.50
N ARG A 81 0.84 3.96 -6.17
CA ARG A 81 1.88 4.93 -6.52
C ARG A 81 1.78 6.11 -5.55
N ILE A 82 2.77 7.00 -5.59
CA ILE A 82 2.64 8.35 -4.97
C ILE A 82 1.68 9.20 -5.82
#